data_AF-A0A9P6FG05-F1
#
_entry.id   AF-A0A9P6FG05-F1
#
_cell.length_a   1.000
_cell.length_b   1.000
_cell.length_c   1.000
_cell.angle_alpha   90.00
_cell.angle_beta   90.00
_cell.angle_gamma   90.00
#
_symmetry.space_group_name_H-M   'P 1'
#
loop_
_entity.id
_entity.type
_entity.pdbx_description
1 polymer ?
#
loop_
_entity_poly.entity_id
_entity_poly.type
_entity_poly.pdbx_seq_one_letter_code
_entity_poly.pdbx_strand_id
1 'polypeptide(L)'
;MTSAREILFAVLAAAGFLGLAASFIGVKIDDPPPQHKSPVTGYPTWHQDYENENKEITMSFTMLALIFTLTASYVARLATRKPSRSLTGFVTLPSGNEETSTQINEFFELYINATMLAVVAYLFFDVGKIWAVVGALHNLLEVALLIVLQSGGRVTGISFGLYMFTYVVITILLSVYLSWPLDAIFFRWQGLCSDFGLIVMFVRMHKATKAQLDSFGDPDRHDLQLAEAQRAADRLSQEQEQGGFLASSPSLHTVHLSPANGEASISLPTANPSSSNPLHNIHANWKRFVARAPSPSASDRSDQETLLHRSPPQNANAALTPESTHTSRFGGESQTVIQVLPAGGSHRVSVLALNNDESIWGVKWKNPDQIWLLVAASVFHVIGNCITTIYITNLYAMAAFHISYGLAFPLYAYYLYVDNHALRQSKIYMPKFSKIKNFTYLCVSMIGATATVRAGLFVSTLNAGEE
;
A
#
# COMPACT_ATOMS: atom_id res chain seq x y z
N MET A 1 -13.37 -16.07 -5.00
CA MET A 1 -13.22 -17.31 -4.21
C MET A 1 -11.78 -17.41 -3.74
N THR A 2 -11.55 -17.68 -2.46
CA THR A 2 -10.21 -17.98 -1.95
C THR A 2 -9.75 -19.29 -2.58
N SER A 3 -8.54 -19.33 -3.13
CA SER A 3 -8.01 -20.58 -3.68
C SER A 3 -7.56 -21.54 -2.57
N ALA A 4 -7.66 -22.85 -2.79
CA ALA A 4 -7.13 -23.85 -1.86
C ALA A 4 -5.63 -23.61 -1.53
N ARG A 5 -4.88 -23.09 -2.52
CA ARG A 5 -3.48 -22.68 -2.36
C ARG A 5 -3.31 -21.56 -1.33
N GLU A 6 -4.17 -20.55 -1.32
CA GLU A 6 -4.13 -19.46 -0.33
C GLU A 6 -4.45 -19.97 1.08
N ILE A 7 -5.40 -20.90 1.22
CA ILE A 7 -5.73 -21.53 2.50
C ILE A 7 -4.54 -22.34 3.01
N LEU A 8 -3.94 -23.18 2.14
CA LEU A 8 -2.77 -23.99 2.50
C LEU A 8 -1.61 -23.12 2.97
N PHE A 9 -1.30 -22.02 2.27
CA PHE A 9 -0.26 -21.09 2.72
C PHE A 9 -0.56 -20.44 4.06
N ALA A 10 -1.82 -20.06 4.32
CA ALA A 10 -2.22 -19.52 5.61
C ALA A 10 -2.03 -20.53 6.74
N VAL A 11 -2.42 -21.80 6.51
CA VAL A 11 -2.24 -22.89 7.48
C VAL A 11 -0.75 -23.14 7.74
N LEU A 12 0.08 -23.19 6.69
CA LEU A 12 1.53 -23.38 6.84
C LEU A 12 2.20 -22.21 7.57
N ALA A 13 1.80 -20.97 7.28
CA ALA A 13 2.32 -19.80 7.98
C ALA A 13 1.91 -19.80 9.46
N ALA A 14 0.67 -20.16 9.78
CA ALA A 14 0.20 -20.29 11.15
C ALA A 14 0.94 -21.43 11.89
N ALA A 15 1.10 -22.59 11.25
CA ALA A 15 1.86 -23.71 11.82
C ALA A 15 3.33 -23.36 12.04
N GLY A 16 3.96 -22.65 11.10
CA GLY A 16 5.33 -22.15 11.24
C GLY A 16 5.47 -21.17 12.40
N PHE A 17 4.53 -20.24 12.56
CA PHE A 17 4.49 -19.33 13.71
C PHE A 17 4.33 -20.10 15.02
N LEU A 18 3.37 -21.03 15.11
CA LEU A 18 3.13 -21.81 16.32
C LEU A 18 4.32 -22.72 16.68
N GLY A 19 4.96 -23.35 15.68
CA GLY A 19 6.16 -24.16 15.90
C GLY A 19 7.33 -23.32 16.42
N LEU A 20 7.51 -22.11 15.88
CA LEU A 20 8.54 -21.19 16.34
C LEU A 20 8.24 -20.62 17.74
N ALA A 21 6.98 -20.30 18.04
CA ALA A 21 6.55 -19.92 19.38
C ALA A 21 6.76 -21.07 20.39
N ALA A 22 6.46 -22.31 20.00
CA ALA A 22 6.73 -23.48 20.83
C ALA A 22 8.23 -23.72 21.08
N SER A 23 9.13 -23.19 20.24
CA SER A 23 10.57 -23.25 20.48
C SER A 23 11.05 -22.48 21.72
N PHE A 24 10.18 -21.66 22.32
CA PHE A 24 10.44 -20.96 23.59
C PHE A 24 10.12 -21.84 24.81
N ILE A 25 9.43 -22.98 24.63
CA ILE A 25 9.16 -23.92 25.72
C ILE A 25 10.51 -24.45 26.24
N GLY A 26 10.77 -24.24 27.53
CA GLY A 26 12.01 -24.66 28.18
C GLY A 26 13.18 -23.68 28.04
N VAL A 27 12.99 -22.52 27.39
CA VAL A 27 13.96 -21.43 27.47
C VAL A 27 13.92 -20.85 28.88
N LYS A 28 14.97 -21.09 29.66
CA LYS A 28 15.10 -20.53 31.00
C LYS A 28 15.46 -19.05 30.90
N ILE A 29 14.64 -18.20 31.52
CA ILE A 29 14.88 -16.75 31.69
C ILE A 29 14.95 -16.45 33.19
N ASP A 30 15.41 -17.45 33.97
CA ASP A 30 15.26 -17.44 35.43
C ASP A 30 16.35 -16.62 36.13
N ASP A 31 17.41 -16.27 35.40
CA ASP A 31 18.51 -15.43 35.89
C ASP A 31 18.91 -14.40 34.82
N PRO A 32 18.04 -13.39 34.58
CA PRO A 32 18.37 -12.37 33.61
C PRO A 32 19.54 -11.52 34.12
N PRO A 33 20.39 -11.02 33.22
CA PRO A 33 21.48 -10.13 33.61
C PRO A 33 20.93 -8.90 34.35
N PRO A 34 21.71 -8.30 35.27
CA PRO A 34 21.29 -7.14 36.03
C PRO A 34 20.79 -6.01 35.13
N GLN A 35 19.68 -5.39 35.51
CA GLN A 35 19.14 -4.28 34.74
C GLN A 35 19.97 -3.00 35.00
N HIS A 36 20.46 -2.39 33.92
CA HIS A 36 21.23 -1.14 34.03
C HIS A 36 20.31 0.06 34.28
N LYS A 37 20.92 1.17 34.69
CA LYS A 37 20.23 2.44 34.94
C LYS A 37 20.73 3.49 33.97
N SER A 38 19.81 4.30 33.46
CA SER A 38 20.11 5.44 32.60
C SER A 38 21.09 6.36 33.32
N PRO A 39 22.23 6.74 32.70
CA PRO A 39 23.19 7.66 33.33
C PRO A 39 22.61 9.03 33.67
N VAL A 40 21.60 9.47 32.90
CA VAL A 40 20.99 10.80 33.03
C VAL A 40 19.91 10.81 34.11
N THR A 41 19.07 9.78 34.16
CA THR A 41 17.87 9.79 35.00
C THR A 41 17.90 8.80 36.16
N GLY A 42 18.80 7.81 36.13
CA GLY A 42 18.87 6.73 37.12
C GLY A 42 17.74 5.70 37.03
N TYR A 43 16.82 5.82 36.06
CA TYR A 43 15.75 4.84 35.86
C TYR A 43 16.25 3.56 35.18
N PRO A 44 15.62 2.39 35.45
CA PRO A 44 16.01 1.15 34.81
C PRO A 44 15.83 1.16 33.28
N THR A 45 16.81 0.61 32.57
CA THR A 45 16.87 0.58 31.10
C THR A 45 16.83 -0.86 30.58
N TRP A 46 16.67 -1.02 29.28
CA TRP A 46 16.69 -2.31 28.58
C TRP A 46 18.01 -2.58 27.87
N HIS A 47 18.96 -1.64 27.93
CA HIS A 47 20.31 -1.83 27.46
C HIS A 47 21.18 -2.41 28.58
N GLN A 48 22.14 -3.24 28.17
CA GLN A 48 23.23 -3.70 29.02
C GLN A 48 24.48 -2.93 28.63
N ASP A 49 25.47 -2.90 29.53
CA ASP A 49 26.77 -2.37 29.17
C ASP A 49 27.35 -3.23 28.04
N TYR A 50 27.91 -2.57 27.03
CA TYR A 50 28.57 -3.27 25.93
C TYR A 50 29.96 -3.74 26.38
N GLU A 51 30.37 -4.92 25.92
CA GLU A 51 31.74 -5.35 26.12
C GLU A 51 32.67 -4.34 25.45
N ASN A 52 33.62 -3.79 26.22
CA ASN A 52 34.50 -2.71 25.76
C ASN A 52 33.76 -1.44 25.31
N GLU A 53 32.66 -1.08 25.97
CA GLU A 53 31.90 0.12 25.64
C GLU A 53 32.81 1.37 25.61
N ASN A 54 32.88 2.00 24.43
CA ASN A 54 33.34 3.36 24.30
C ASN A 54 32.11 4.28 24.19
N LYS A 55 31.78 4.95 25.29
CA LYS A 55 30.61 5.84 25.38
C LYS A 55 30.64 6.99 24.37
N GLU A 56 31.83 7.49 24.03
CA GLU A 56 31.98 8.54 23.02
C GLU A 56 31.60 8.02 21.62
N ILE A 57 31.95 6.77 21.30
CA ILE A 57 31.57 6.13 20.04
C ILE A 57 30.06 5.89 20.00
N THR A 58 29.47 5.32 21.06
CA THR A 58 28.01 5.10 21.15
C THR A 58 27.25 6.42 20.99
N MET A 59 27.68 7.47 21.70
CA MET A 59 27.07 8.79 21.61
C MET A 59 27.25 9.41 20.21
N SER A 60 28.40 9.22 19.56
CA SER A 60 28.64 9.70 18.20
C SER A 60 27.68 9.08 17.18
N PHE A 61 27.45 7.77 17.25
CA PHE A 61 26.46 7.10 16.38
C PHE A 61 25.02 7.56 16.68
N THR A 62 24.71 7.78 17.96
CA THR A 62 23.41 8.32 18.37
C THR A 62 23.17 9.72 17.82
N MET A 63 24.18 10.61 17.92
CA MET A 63 24.13 11.96 17.37
C MET A 63 24.03 11.96 15.85
N LEU A 64 24.71 11.02 15.18
CA LEU A 64 24.57 10.83 13.74
C LEU A 64 23.13 10.45 13.36
N ALA A 65 22.54 9.48 14.06
CA ALA A 65 21.15 9.09 13.84
C ALA A 65 20.18 10.26 14.11
N LEU A 66 20.44 11.08 15.13
CA LEU A 66 19.68 12.29 15.40
C LEU A 66 19.76 13.28 14.23
N ILE A 67 20.96 13.58 13.73
CA ILE A 67 21.14 14.51 12.62
C ILE A 67 20.38 14.03 11.37
N PHE A 68 20.48 12.73 11.05
CA PHE A 68 19.77 12.16 9.90
C PHE A 68 18.25 12.19 10.07
N THR A 69 17.73 11.78 11.24
CA THR A 69 16.29 11.75 11.49
C THR A 69 15.69 13.16 11.60
N LEU A 70 16.43 14.12 12.15
CA LEU A 70 16.07 15.54 12.16
C LEU A 70 16.03 16.11 10.73
N THR A 71 17.04 15.82 9.92
CA THR A 71 17.10 16.24 8.52
C THR A 71 15.96 15.62 7.71
N ALA A 72 15.71 14.32 7.89
CA ALA A 72 14.60 13.60 7.26
C ALA A 72 13.25 14.19 7.66
N SER A 73 13.03 14.48 8.94
CA SER A 73 11.83 15.15 9.45
C SER A 73 11.62 16.53 8.81
N TYR A 74 12.69 17.32 8.71
CA TYR A 74 12.65 18.62 8.05
C TYR A 74 12.29 18.51 6.56
N VAL A 75 12.97 17.61 5.83
CA VAL A 75 12.71 17.37 4.39
C VAL A 75 11.29 16.83 4.16
N ALA A 76 10.83 15.89 4.98
CA ALA A 76 9.48 15.35 4.91
C ALA A 76 8.43 16.46 5.06
N ARG A 77 8.61 17.34 6.05
CA ARG A 77 7.72 18.49 6.26
C ARG A 77 7.75 19.50 5.12
N LEU A 78 8.91 19.73 4.52
CA LEU A 78 8.99 20.56 3.31
C LEU A 78 8.24 19.90 2.14
N ALA A 79 8.40 18.59 1.99
CA ALA A 79 7.77 17.82 0.93
C ALA A 79 6.24 17.82 1.03
N THR A 80 5.68 17.75 2.24
CA THR A 80 4.21 17.67 2.46
C THR A 80 3.51 19.03 2.50
N ARG A 81 4.20 20.15 2.81
CA ARG A 81 3.57 21.47 2.96
C ARG A 81 3.06 22.10 1.66
N LYS A 82 3.71 21.80 0.53
CA LYS A 82 3.37 22.36 -0.78
C LYS A 82 3.31 21.23 -1.81
N PRO A 83 2.33 20.32 -1.70
CA PRO A 83 2.20 19.26 -2.68
C PRO A 83 1.98 19.88 -4.06
N SER A 84 2.60 19.29 -5.08
CA SER A 84 2.29 19.63 -6.46
C SER A 84 0.83 19.30 -6.77
N ARG A 85 0.28 19.89 -7.84
CA ARG A 85 -1.08 19.57 -8.29
C ARG A 85 -1.22 18.09 -8.74
N SER A 86 -0.11 17.41 -8.99
CA SER A 86 -0.02 16.05 -9.52
C SER A 86 0.30 15.02 -8.45
N LEU A 87 -0.55 14.93 -7.43
CA LEU A 87 -0.42 13.88 -6.40
C LEU A 87 -0.64 12.48 -6.98
N THR A 88 0.05 11.51 -6.39
CA THR A 88 -0.11 10.10 -6.73
C THR A 88 -1.50 9.59 -6.35
N GLY A 89 -2.14 8.88 -7.28
CA GLY A 89 -3.40 8.20 -7.06
C GLY A 89 -3.19 6.77 -6.53
N PHE A 90 -3.72 6.48 -5.35
CA PHE A 90 -3.82 5.14 -4.79
C PHE A 90 -5.11 4.48 -5.28
N VAL A 91 -4.98 3.50 -6.17
CA VAL A 91 -6.10 2.82 -6.80
C VAL A 91 -6.41 1.51 -6.08
N THR A 92 -7.61 1.40 -5.52
CA THR A 92 -8.07 0.19 -4.84
C THR A 92 -8.72 -0.78 -5.83
N LEU A 93 -8.19 -2.00 -5.91
CA LEU A 93 -8.78 -3.07 -6.72
C LEU A 93 -9.75 -3.92 -5.87
N PRO A 94 -10.95 -4.26 -6.37
CA PRO A 94 -11.46 -4.07 -7.73
C PRO A 94 -12.38 -2.86 -7.92
N SER A 95 -12.58 -2.02 -6.89
CA SER A 95 -13.55 -0.91 -6.97
C SER A 95 -13.14 0.17 -7.97
N GLY A 96 -11.85 0.27 -8.30
CA GLY A 96 -11.32 1.37 -9.12
C GLY A 96 -11.35 2.72 -8.39
N ASN A 97 -11.65 2.71 -7.08
CA ASN A 97 -11.62 3.93 -6.29
C ASN A 97 -10.17 4.43 -6.21
N GLU A 98 -9.99 5.69 -6.59
CA GLU A 98 -8.71 6.38 -6.55
C GLU A 98 -8.74 7.38 -5.39
N GLU A 99 -7.79 7.23 -4.47
CA GLU A 99 -7.59 8.14 -3.33
C GLU A 99 -6.25 8.85 -3.50
N THR A 100 -6.17 10.12 -3.16
CA THR A 100 -4.91 10.88 -3.28
C THR A 100 -3.90 10.43 -2.23
N SER A 101 -2.61 10.48 -2.57
CA SER A 101 -1.51 10.13 -1.65
C SER A 101 -1.39 11.00 -0.40
N THR A 102 -2.13 12.10 -0.30
CA THR A 102 -2.09 13.07 0.81
C THR A 102 -2.13 12.41 2.18
N GLN A 103 -3.14 11.59 2.47
CA GLN A 103 -3.29 10.99 3.81
C GLN A 103 -2.13 10.04 4.13
N ILE A 104 -1.70 9.22 3.16
CA ILE A 104 -0.55 8.32 3.34
C ILE A 104 0.74 9.13 3.58
N ASN A 105 0.94 10.20 2.81
CA ASN A 105 2.12 11.06 2.92
C ASN A 105 2.17 11.77 4.28
N GLU A 106 1.02 12.21 4.81
CA GLU A 106 0.90 12.74 6.17
C GLU A 106 1.27 11.69 7.23
N PHE A 107 0.81 10.44 7.08
CA PHE A 107 1.20 9.36 8.01
C PHE A 107 2.69 9.04 7.96
N PHE A 108 3.31 9.07 6.78
CA PHE A 108 4.77 8.93 6.66
C PHE A 108 5.52 10.11 7.29
N GLU A 109 5.06 11.34 7.11
CA GLU A 109 5.67 12.50 7.79
C GLU A 109 5.56 12.35 9.32
N LEU A 110 4.38 11.99 9.83
CA LEU A 110 4.18 11.72 11.25
C LEU A 110 5.08 10.61 11.75
N TYR A 111 5.23 9.53 10.98
CA TYR A 111 6.11 8.41 11.30
C TYR A 111 7.58 8.87 11.42
N ILE A 112 8.10 9.60 10.44
CA ILE A 112 9.46 10.16 10.48
C ILE A 112 9.63 11.10 11.70
N ASN A 113 8.63 11.95 11.98
CA ASN A 113 8.65 12.87 13.12
C ASN A 113 8.67 12.12 14.46
N ALA A 114 7.88 11.04 14.59
CA ALA A 114 7.84 10.23 15.79
C ALA A 114 9.15 9.46 16.02
N THR A 115 9.80 8.97 14.96
CA THR A 115 11.13 8.37 15.06
C THR A 115 12.17 9.40 15.53
N MET A 116 12.17 10.60 14.96
CA MET A 116 13.05 11.68 15.43
C MET A 116 12.82 11.96 16.92
N LEU A 117 11.56 12.03 17.36
CA LEU A 117 11.22 12.19 18.77
C LEU A 117 11.69 11.00 19.62
N ALA A 118 11.61 9.77 19.13
CA ALA A 118 12.10 8.58 19.81
C ALA A 118 13.64 8.59 19.96
N VAL A 119 14.38 9.08 18.97
CA VAL A 119 15.85 9.26 19.05
C VAL A 119 16.20 10.36 20.05
N VAL A 120 15.46 11.47 20.06
CA VAL A 120 15.62 12.52 21.09
C VAL A 120 15.33 11.96 22.48
N ALA A 121 14.23 11.22 22.66
CA ALA A 121 13.89 10.60 23.93
C ALA A 121 14.95 9.60 24.39
N TYR A 122 15.57 8.87 23.45
CA TYR A 122 16.65 7.93 23.75
C TYR A 122 17.85 8.63 24.39
N LEU A 123 18.22 9.83 23.94
CA LEU A 123 19.33 10.60 24.52
C LEU A 123 19.10 10.98 26.00
N PHE A 124 17.84 11.16 26.42
CA PHE A 124 17.52 11.57 27.79
C PHE A 124 17.20 10.39 28.70
N PHE A 125 16.43 9.42 28.20
CA PHE A 125 15.86 8.37 29.03
C PHE A 125 16.56 7.02 28.87
N ASP A 126 17.39 6.87 27.83
CA ASP A 126 17.83 5.57 27.32
C ASP A 126 16.62 4.67 26.97
N VAL A 127 16.83 3.51 26.36
CA VAL A 127 15.73 2.59 26.05
C VAL A 127 15.27 1.95 27.36
N GLY A 128 13.98 2.08 27.70
CA GLY A 128 13.40 1.55 28.94
C GLY A 128 11.91 1.88 29.04
N LYS A 129 11.28 1.63 30.20
CA LYS A 129 9.83 1.83 30.38
C LYS A 129 9.36 3.26 30.15
N ILE A 130 10.18 4.26 30.49
CA ILE A 130 9.84 5.68 30.26
C ILE A 130 9.91 6.00 28.77
N TRP A 131 11.00 5.61 28.11
CA TRP A 131 11.17 5.78 26.67
C TRP A 131 10.10 5.03 25.86
N ALA A 132 9.62 3.88 26.36
CA ALA A 132 8.58 3.08 25.73
C ALA A 132 7.30 3.86 25.41
N VAL A 133 6.98 4.93 26.15
CA VAL A 133 5.84 5.80 25.83
C VAL A 133 6.02 6.49 24.48
N VAL A 134 7.23 6.98 24.20
CA VAL A 134 7.57 7.62 22.92
C VAL A 134 7.83 6.57 21.85
N GLY A 135 8.52 5.47 22.18
CA GLY A 135 8.72 4.35 21.27
C GLY A 135 7.40 3.72 20.81
N ALA A 136 6.39 3.64 21.68
CA ALA A 136 5.07 3.14 21.32
C ALA A 136 4.35 4.05 20.31
N LEU A 137 4.61 5.36 20.32
CA LEU A 137 4.08 6.28 19.30
C LEU A 137 4.69 6.01 17.93
N HIS A 138 6.00 5.74 17.87
CA HIS A 138 6.68 5.34 16.65
C HIS A 138 6.08 4.04 16.08
N ASN A 139 6.00 2.98 16.89
CA ASN A 139 5.41 1.70 16.46
C ASN A 139 3.91 1.82 16.11
N LEU A 140 3.16 2.66 16.83
CA LEU A 140 1.77 2.96 16.52
C LEU A 140 1.61 3.48 15.09
N LEU A 141 2.52 4.34 14.63
CA LEU A 141 2.44 4.94 13.29
C LEU A 141 2.78 3.93 12.19
N GLU A 142 3.59 2.91 12.47
CA GLU A 142 3.79 1.79 11.56
C GLU A 142 2.52 0.94 11.44
N VAL A 143 1.88 0.63 12.57
CA VAL A 143 0.59 -0.08 12.59
C VAL A 143 -0.49 0.74 11.89
N ALA A 144 -0.50 2.07 12.09
CA ALA A 144 -1.38 3.00 11.39
C ALA A 144 -1.16 2.94 9.88
N LEU A 145 0.09 3.03 9.41
CA LEU A 145 0.46 2.91 8.00
C LEU A 145 0.00 1.57 7.42
N LEU A 146 0.21 0.45 8.13
CA LEU A 146 -0.26 -0.86 7.70
C LEU A 146 -1.78 -0.90 7.51
N ILE A 147 -2.55 -0.33 8.45
CA ILE A 147 -4.00 -0.32 8.37
C ILE A 147 -4.51 0.62 7.28
N VAL A 148 -3.90 1.81 7.12
CA VAL A 148 -4.24 2.77 6.06
C VAL A 148 -4.00 2.14 4.69
N LEU A 149 -2.82 1.55 4.48
CA LEU A 149 -2.49 0.84 3.23
C LEU A 149 -3.43 -0.35 3.01
N GLN A 150 -3.73 -1.12 4.06
CA GLN A 150 -4.68 -2.22 3.97
C GLN A 150 -6.12 -1.76 3.63
N SER A 151 -6.46 -0.52 3.95
CA SER A 151 -7.76 0.09 3.69
C SER A 151 -7.83 0.78 2.32
N GLY A 152 -6.82 0.62 1.46
CA GLY A 152 -6.78 1.24 0.14
C GLY A 152 -6.30 2.69 0.15
N GLY A 153 -5.60 3.10 1.22
CA GLY A 153 -5.03 4.43 1.38
C GLY A 153 -5.93 5.46 2.04
N ARG A 154 -7.15 5.07 2.42
CA ARG A 154 -8.06 5.94 3.16
C ARG A 154 -8.64 5.26 4.39
N VAL A 155 -8.69 6.03 5.46
CA VAL A 155 -9.34 5.62 6.70
C VAL A 155 -10.51 6.56 6.98
N THR A 156 -11.73 6.01 7.03
CA THR A 156 -12.96 6.78 7.31
C THR A 156 -13.73 6.30 8.54
N GLY A 157 -13.30 5.22 9.18
CA GLY A 157 -14.05 4.57 10.25
C GLY A 157 -13.55 4.92 11.66
N ILE A 158 -14.49 5.07 12.60
CA ILE A 158 -14.22 5.15 14.05
C ILE A 158 -13.42 3.94 14.54
N SER A 159 -13.62 2.78 13.89
CA SER A 159 -12.88 1.55 14.18
C SER A 159 -11.36 1.72 14.11
N PHE A 160 -10.85 2.61 13.24
CA PHE A 160 -9.42 2.88 13.19
C PHE A 160 -8.90 3.49 14.48
N GLY A 161 -9.55 4.54 14.98
CA GLY A 161 -9.19 5.15 16.26
C GLY A 161 -9.24 4.15 17.41
N LEU A 162 -10.25 3.26 17.41
CA LEU A 162 -10.35 2.19 18.40
C LEU A 162 -9.20 1.17 18.30
N TYR A 163 -8.78 0.78 17.09
CA TYR A 163 -7.61 -0.09 16.91
C TYR A 163 -6.32 0.58 17.40
N MET A 164 -6.11 1.85 17.04
CA MET A 164 -4.95 2.63 17.50
C MET A 164 -4.91 2.73 19.03
N PHE A 165 -6.04 3.09 19.64
CA PHE A 165 -6.16 3.19 21.10
C PHE A 165 -5.90 1.84 21.78
N THR A 166 -6.53 0.77 21.29
CA THR A 166 -6.37 -0.58 21.83
C THR A 166 -4.91 -1.04 21.76
N TYR A 167 -4.24 -0.77 20.63
CA TYR A 167 -2.83 -1.08 20.47
C TYR A 167 -1.97 -0.35 21.51
N VAL A 168 -2.13 0.96 21.67
CA VAL A 168 -1.34 1.73 22.66
C VAL A 168 -1.59 1.22 24.08
N VAL A 169 -2.86 0.99 24.45
CA VAL A 169 -3.23 0.51 25.78
C VAL A 169 -2.59 -0.85 26.04
N ILE A 170 -2.69 -1.81 25.13
CA ILE A 170 -2.11 -3.14 25.30
C ILE A 170 -0.58 -3.05 25.39
N THR A 171 0.06 -2.32 24.48
CA THR A 171 1.52 -2.18 24.45
C THR A 171 2.05 -1.57 25.75
N ILE A 172 1.46 -0.46 26.22
CA ILE A 172 1.90 0.19 27.45
C ILE A 172 1.57 -0.66 28.68
N LEU A 173 0.37 -1.24 28.78
CA LEU A 173 0.01 -2.10 29.92
C LEU A 173 0.94 -3.30 30.04
N LEU A 174 1.24 -3.98 28.93
CA LEU A 174 2.16 -5.12 28.95
C LEU A 174 3.59 -4.69 29.27
N SER A 175 4.11 -3.59 28.71
CA SER A 175 5.44 -3.08 29.06
C SER A 175 5.57 -2.64 30.52
N VAL A 176 4.48 -2.15 31.12
CA VAL A 176 4.46 -1.81 32.56
C VAL A 176 4.38 -3.06 33.43
N TYR A 177 3.46 -3.97 33.10
CA TYR A 177 3.14 -5.16 33.89
C TYR A 177 4.24 -6.23 33.85
N LEU A 178 4.87 -6.44 32.70
CA LEU A 178 5.95 -7.40 32.56
C LEU A 178 7.20 -6.91 33.32
N SER A 179 7.87 -7.86 33.97
CA SER A 179 9.17 -7.64 34.62
C SER A 179 10.30 -7.77 33.60
N TRP A 180 11.45 -7.16 33.91
CA TRP A 180 12.68 -7.42 33.18
C TRP A 180 12.98 -8.94 33.15
N PRO A 181 13.39 -9.52 32.00
CA PRO A 181 13.60 -8.91 30.69
C PRO A 181 12.39 -9.03 29.74
N LEU A 182 11.26 -9.57 30.22
CA LEU A 182 10.07 -9.87 29.41
C LEU A 182 9.43 -8.61 28.82
N ASP A 183 9.49 -7.48 29.53
CA ASP A 183 9.02 -6.19 29.04
C ASP A 183 9.80 -5.72 27.81
N ALA A 184 11.13 -5.82 27.84
CA ALA A 184 12.01 -5.48 26.73
C ALA A 184 11.81 -6.42 25.54
N ILE A 185 11.72 -7.73 25.80
CA ILE A 185 11.46 -8.76 24.77
C ILE A 185 10.12 -8.48 24.08
N PHE A 186 9.06 -8.27 24.86
CA PHE A 186 7.74 -7.96 24.33
C PHE A 186 7.76 -6.68 23.49
N PHE A 187 8.36 -5.60 24.01
CA PHE A 187 8.40 -4.33 23.31
C PHE A 187 9.16 -4.41 21.99
N ARG A 188 10.30 -5.13 21.94
CA ARG A 188 11.02 -5.38 20.69
C ARG A 188 10.23 -6.27 19.74
N TRP A 189 9.62 -7.34 20.25
CA TRP A 189 8.85 -8.29 19.44
C TRP A 189 7.69 -7.61 18.71
N GLN A 190 6.91 -6.77 19.40
CA GLN A 190 5.77 -6.11 18.78
C GLN A 190 6.20 -5.08 17.71
N GLY A 191 7.31 -4.36 17.92
CA GLY A 191 7.85 -3.42 16.92
C GLY A 191 8.39 -4.15 15.69
N LEU A 192 9.12 -5.25 15.90
CA LEU A 192 9.57 -6.10 14.80
C LEU A 192 8.40 -6.66 13.98
N CYS A 193 7.25 -6.95 14.60
CA CYS A 193 6.07 -7.40 13.86
C CYS A 193 5.59 -6.33 12.87
N SER A 194 5.54 -5.04 13.27
CA SER A 194 5.16 -3.96 12.38
C SER A 194 6.23 -3.68 11.32
N ASP A 195 7.51 -3.73 11.66
CA ASP A 195 8.63 -3.57 10.71
C ASP A 195 8.56 -4.59 9.56
N PHE A 196 8.46 -5.89 9.90
CA PHE A 196 8.33 -6.95 8.90
C PHE A 196 7.02 -6.80 8.11
N GLY A 197 5.94 -6.35 8.78
CA GLY A 197 4.67 -6.02 8.13
C GLY A 197 4.82 -4.98 7.03
N LEU A 198 5.56 -3.90 7.29
CA LEU A 198 5.77 -2.82 6.32
C LEU A 198 6.53 -3.30 5.09
N ILE A 199 7.60 -4.08 5.26
CA ILE A 199 8.33 -4.69 4.14
C ILE A 199 7.38 -5.50 3.26
N VAL A 200 6.60 -6.40 3.88
CA VAL A 200 5.65 -7.25 3.17
C VAL A 200 4.61 -6.41 2.44
N MET A 201 4.10 -5.35 3.07
CA MET A 201 3.12 -4.45 2.46
C MET A 201 3.70 -3.71 1.25
N PHE A 202 4.89 -3.12 1.37
CA PHE A 202 5.52 -2.37 0.27
C PHE A 202 5.89 -3.27 -0.91
N VAL A 203 6.41 -4.48 -0.65
CA VAL A 203 6.68 -5.46 -1.72
C VAL A 203 5.39 -5.86 -2.45
N ARG A 204 4.29 -6.04 -1.72
CA ARG A 204 2.98 -6.34 -2.33
C ARG A 204 2.46 -5.19 -3.16
N MET A 205 2.59 -3.96 -2.65
CA MET A 205 2.19 -2.75 -3.36
C MET A 205 2.98 -2.59 -4.66
N HIS A 206 4.30 -2.83 -4.63
CA HIS A 206 5.14 -2.83 -5.82
C HIS A 206 4.69 -3.90 -6.83
N LYS A 207 4.51 -5.15 -6.39
CA LYS A 207 4.07 -6.26 -7.25
C LYS A 207 2.69 -6.01 -7.86
N ALA A 208 1.74 -5.49 -7.08
CA ALA A 208 0.40 -5.17 -7.55
C ALA A 208 0.42 -4.04 -8.58
N THR A 209 1.19 -2.99 -8.31
CA THR A 209 1.39 -1.87 -9.24
C THR A 209 2.01 -2.34 -10.54
N LYS A 210 3.10 -3.09 -10.47
CA LYS A 210 3.77 -3.64 -11.66
C LYS A 210 2.84 -4.56 -12.47
N ALA A 211 2.15 -5.50 -11.82
CA ALA A 211 1.25 -6.41 -12.52
C ALA A 211 0.07 -5.69 -13.21
N GLN A 212 -0.43 -4.59 -12.63
CA GLN A 212 -1.44 -3.76 -13.29
C GLN A 212 -0.87 -2.99 -14.48
N LEU A 213 0.31 -2.37 -14.32
CA LEU A 213 0.99 -1.69 -15.42
C LEU A 213 1.27 -2.64 -16.58
N ASP A 214 1.79 -3.83 -16.30
CA ASP A 214 2.05 -4.87 -17.31
C ASP A 214 0.75 -5.34 -18.00
N SER A 215 -0.39 -5.34 -17.28
CA SER A 215 -1.69 -5.75 -17.84
C SER A 215 -2.31 -4.73 -18.79
N PHE A 216 -1.88 -3.46 -18.74
CA PHE A 216 -2.25 -2.47 -19.75
C PHE A 216 -1.52 -2.67 -21.08
N GLY A 217 -0.59 -3.63 -21.14
CA GLY A 217 0.21 -3.92 -22.32
C GLY A 217 1.36 -2.94 -22.49
N ASP A 218 1.90 -2.87 -23.71
CA ASP A 218 2.93 -1.89 -24.05
C ASP A 218 2.38 -0.47 -23.78
N PRO A 219 2.93 0.27 -22.81
CA PRO A 219 2.48 1.62 -22.49
C PRO A 219 2.47 2.53 -23.73
N ASP A 220 3.44 2.32 -24.62
CA ASP A 220 3.55 3.09 -25.87
C ASP A 220 2.37 2.77 -26.81
N ARG A 221 1.81 1.55 -26.77
CA ARG A 221 0.63 1.17 -27.55
C ARG A 221 -0.66 1.73 -26.97
N HIS A 222 -0.81 1.77 -25.66
CA HIS A 222 -1.99 2.37 -25.02
C HIS A 222 -2.01 3.89 -25.24
N ASP A 223 -0.86 4.55 -25.08
CA ASP A 223 -0.72 5.98 -25.36
C ASP A 223 -0.97 6.27 -26.84
N LEU A 224 -0.51 5.39 -27.75
CA LEU A 224 -0.83 5.47 -29.17
C LEU A 224 -2.34 5.33 -29.44
N GLN A 225 -3.02 4.37 -28.81
CA GLN A 225 -4.47 4.18 -28.97
C GLN A 225 -5.28 5.38 -28.44
N LEU A 226 -4.86 5.98 -27.33
CA LEU A 226 -5.46 7.22 -26.82
C LEU A 226 -5.21 8.40 -27.76
N ALA A 227 -3.99 8.53 -28.28
CA ALA A 227 -3.68 9.57 -29.27
C ALA A 227 -4.48 9.39 -30.56
N GLU A 228 -4.69 8.15 -31.01
CA GLU A 228 -5.55 7.83 -32.15
C GLU A 228 -7.02 8.15 -31.87
N ALA A 229 -7.53 7.78 -30.69
CA ALA A 229 -8.90 8.09 -30.28
C ALA A 229 -9.13 9.61 -30.18
N GLN A 230 -8.17 10.35 -29.64
CA GLN A 230 -8.23 11.81 -29.57
C GLN A 230 -8.21 12.43 -30.97
N ARG A 231 -7.30 12.00 -31.85
CA ARG A 231 -7.26 12.46 -33.24
C ARG A 231 -8.57 12.17 -33.98
N ALA A 232 -9.20 11.02 -33.72
CA ALA A 232 -10.50 10.68 -34.29
C ALA A 232 -11.61 11.62 -33.78
N ALA A 233 -11.62 11.93 -32.47
CA ALA A 233 -12.54 12.89 -31.89
C ALA A 233 -12.37 14.31 -32.46
N ASP A 234 -11.12 14.76 -32.62
CA ASP A 234 -10.80 16.07 -33.18
C ASP A 234 -11.21 16.17 -34.66
N ARG A 235 -11.01 15.10 -35.45
CA ARG A 235 -11.50 15.03 -36.85
C ARG A 235 -13.02 15.14 -36.91
N LEU A 236 -13.74 14.39 -36.08
CA LEU A 236 -15.21 14.45 -36.02
C LEU A 236 -15.70 15.85 -35.63
N SER A 237 -15.01 16.52 -34.70
CA SER A 237 -15.33 17.91 -34.35
C SER A 237 -15.11 18.86 -35.53
N GLN A 238 -14.00 18.71 -36.27
CA GLN A 238 -13.71 19.54 -37.44
C GLN A 238 -14.68 19.28 -38.60
N GLU A 239 -15.05 18.02 -38.84
CA GLU A 239 -16.07 17.65 -39.83
C GLU A 239 -17.44 18.24 -39.48
N GLN A 240 -17.80 18.28 -38.19
CA GLN A 240 -19.03 18.91 -37.72
C GLN A 240 -19.01 20.44 -37.93
N GLU A 241 -17.86 21.09 -37.76
CA GLU A 241 -17.69 22.52 -38.02
C GLU A 241 -17.69 22.86 -39.52
N GLN A 242 -17.05 22.03 -40.36
CA GLN A 242 -16.94 22.24 -41.81
C GLN A 242 -18.20 21.83 -42.57
N GLY A 243 -18.94 20.84 -42.06
CA GLY A 243 -20.12 20.27 -42.71
C GLY A 243 -21.26 21.26 -42.90
N GLY A 244 -21.28 22.40 -42.20
CA GLY A 244 -22.24 23.50 -42.44
C GLY A 244 -23.72 23.12 -42.40
N PHE A 245 -24.07 21.92 -41.93
CA PHE A 245 -25.40 21.34 -42.11
C PHE A 245 -26.11 21.12 -40.78
N LEU A 246 -27.10 22.00 -40.58
CA LEU A 246 -28.27 21.89 -39.71
C LEU A 246 -28.06 21.98 -38.19
N ALA A 247 -28.08 23.23 -37.75
CA ALA A 247 -28.93 23.63 -36.64
C ALA A 247 -30.33 22.99 -36.80
N SER A 248 -30.64 21.94 -36.04
CA SER A 248 -31.96 21.70 -35.39
C SER A 248 -32.12 20.29 -34.83
N SER A 249 -31.28 19.89 -33.86
CA SER A 249 -31.73 19.11 -32.68
C SER A 249 -30.52 18.68 -31.86
N PRO A 250 -30.55 18.81 -30.53
CA PRO A 250 -29.54 18.22 -29.67
C PRO A 250 -29.80 16.71 -29.54
N SER A 251 -29.46 15.92 -30.56
CA SER A 251 -29.39 14.46 -30.42
C SER A 251 -28.01 14.07 -29.90
N LEU A 252 -28.00 13.38 -28.76
CA LEU A 252 -26.80 12.79 -28.18
C LEU A 252 -26.33 11.65 -29.10
N HIS A 253 -25.13 11.75 -29.67
CA HIS A 253 -24.52 10.67 -30.45
C HIS A 253 -23.49 9.93 -29.60
N THR A 254 -23.59 8.61 -29.54
CA THR A 254 -22.56 7.75 -28.92
C THR A 254 -21.78 7.09 -30.06
N VAL A 255 -20.47 7.33 -30.10
CA VAL A 255 -19.59 6.73 -31.10
C VAL A 255 -19.06 5.41 -30.55
N HIS A 256 -19.34 4.31 -31.24
CA HIS A 256 -18.76 3.00 -30.93
C HIS A 256 -17.53 2.76 -31.82
N LEU A 257 -16.38 2.54 -31.20
CA LEU A 257 -15.16 2.13 -31.88
C LEU A 257 -15.00 0.62 -31.73
N SER A 258 -15.11 -0.11 -32.84
CA SER A 258 -14.90 -1.55 -32.83
C SER A 258 -13.41 -1.88 -33.05
N PRO A 259 -12.74 -2.63 -32.15
CA PRO A 259 -11.31 -2.88 -32.24
C PRO A 259 -10.87 -3.75 -33.43
N ALA A 260 -11.81 -4.47 -34.05
CA ALA A 260 -11.48 -5.50 -35.03
C ALA A 260 -11.12 -4.94 -36.42
N ASN A 261 -11.69 -3.79 -36.81
CA ASN A 261 -11.65 -3.33 -38.20
C ASN A 261 -11.25 -1.85 -38.39
N GLY A 262 -11.05 -1.08 -37.30
CA GLY A 262 -10.72 0.36 -37.42
C GLY A 262 -11.83 1.25 -37.98
N GLU A 263 -13.03 0.71 -38.20
CA GLU A 263 -14.20 1.47 -38.65
C GLU A 263 -15.02 1.96 -37.44
N ALA A 264 -15.31 3.26 -37.43
CA ALA A 264 -16.23 3.87 -36.47
C ALA A 264 -17.68 3.72 -36.99
N SER A 265 -18.59 3.27 -36.13
CA SER A 265 -20.03 3.22 -36.46
C SER A 265 -20.83 4.07 -35.48
N ILE A 266 -21.81 4.80 -36.00
CA ILE A 266 -22.68 5.70 -35.23
C ILE A 266 -24.04 5.02 -35.06
N SER A 267 -24.43 4.79 -33.81
CA SER A 267 -25.78 4.33 -33.47
C SER A 267 -26.61 5.48 -32.89
N LEU A 268 -27.84 5.64 -33.40
CA LEU A 268 -28.82 6.59 -32.86
C LEU A 268 -29.48 6.00 -31.60
N PRO A 269 -29.70 6.78 -30.52
CA PRO A 269 -30.39 6.27 -29.35
C PRO A 269 -31.87 6.01 -29.67
N THR A 270 -32.35 4.81 -29.41
CA THR A 270 -33.79 4.55 -29.26
C THR A 270 -34.25 5.16 -27.93
N ALA A 271 -35.01 6.25 -28.01
CA ALA A 271 -35.48 6.99 -26.85
C ALA A 271 -36.40 6.13 -25.96
N ASN A 272 -36.08 6.02 -24.67
CA ASN A 272 -36.99 5.51 -23.65
C ASN A 272 -37.37 6.68 -22.71
N PRO A 273 -38.61 7.18 -22.74
CA PRO A 273 -38.94 8.54 -22.28
C PRO A 273 -39.29 8.65 -20.78
N SER A 274 -38.58 8.00 -19.85
CA SER A 274 -39.01 7.96 -18.43
C SER A 274 -37.97 8.20 -17.33
N SER A 275 -36.84 8.88 -17.59
CA SER A 275 -35.97 9.37 -16.50
C SER A 275 -35.74 10.88 -16.58
N SER A 276 -36.29 11.61 -15.62
CA SER A 276 -36.34 13.07 -15.56
C SER A 276 -35.05 13.77 -15.13
N ASN A 277 -33.89 13.12 -15.18
CA ASN A 277 -32.61 13.82 -15.05
C ASN A 277 -31.47 13.13 -15.83
N PRO A 278 -31.14 13.62 -17.04
CA PRO A 278 -30.06 13.08 -17.87
C PRO A 278 -28.70 13.07 -17.14
N LEU A 279 -28.44 14.07 -16.30
CA LEU A 279 -27.19 14.20 -15.54
C LEU A 279 -26.99 13.09 -14.51
N HIS A 280 -28.08 12.53 -13.95
CA HIS A 280 -27.99 11.46 -12.96
C HIS A 280 -27.60 10.12 -13.61
N ASN A 281 -28.08 9.85 -14.83
CA ASN A 281 -27.67 8.67 -15.61
C ASN A 281 -26.24 8.81 -16.15
N ILE A 282 -25.83 10.01 -16.56
CA ILE A 282 -24.46 10.30 -17.03
C ILE A 282 -23.45 10.06 -15.90
N HIS A 283 -23.69 10.59 -14.70
CA HIS A 283 -22.77 10.42 -13.58
C HIS A 283 -22.73 8.97 -13.05
N ALA A 284 -23.86 8.26 -13.09
CA ALA A 284 -23.93 6.84 -12.70
C ALA A 284 -23.24 5.90 -13.71
N ASN A 285 -23.33 6.20 -15.02
CA ASN A 285 -22.68 5.41 -16.06
C ASN A 285 -21.18 5.72 -16.18
N TRP A 286 -20.76 6.97 -15.96
CA TRP A 286 -19.34 7.36 -15.91
C TRP A 286 -18.57 6.61 -14.82
N LYS A 287 -19.10 6.55 -13.59
CA LYS A 287 -18.49 5.79 -12.49
C LYS A 287 -18.42 4.28 -12.75
N ARG A 288 -19.35 3.73 -13.54
CA ARG A 288 -19.31 2.31 -13.97
C ARG A 288 -18.25 2.03 -15.05
N PHE A 289 -17.89 3.05 -15.83
CA PHE A 289 -16.96 2.94 -16.96
C PHE A 289 -15.49 3.07 -16.56
N VAL A 290 -15.17 4.00 -15.65
CA VAL A 290 -13.80 4.19 -15.11
C VAL A 290 -13.38 3.06 -14.16
N ALA A 291 -14.33 2.30 -13.61
CA ALA A 291 -14.08 1.28 -12.59
C ALA A 291 -13.87 -0.16 -13.14
N ARG A 292 -13.94 -0.40 -14.45
CA ARG A 292 -13.75 -1.76 -15.00
C ARG A 292 -12.34 -1.95 -15.54
N ALA A 293 -11.52 -2.67 -14.77
CA ALA A 293 -10.35 -3.34 -15.31
C ALA A 293 -10.78 -4.30 -16.46
N PRO A 294 -9.95 -4.48 -17.50
CA PRO A 294 -10.22 -5.47 -18.53
C PRO A 294 -10.39 -6.85 -17.88
N SER A 295 -11.50 -7.53 -18.19
CA SER A 295 -11.68 -8.94 -17.81
C SER A 295 -10.60 -9.77 -18.52
N PRO A 296 -9.94 -10.73 -17.83
CA PRO A 296 -8.98 -11.60 -18.48
C PRO A 296 -9.65 -12.32 -19.66
N SER A 297 -8.94 -12.37 -20.79
CA SER A 297 -9.43 -12.99 -22.01
C SER A 297 -9.84 -14.44 -21.75
N ALA A 298 -10.97 -14.85 -22.31
CA ALA A 298 -11.51 -16.21 -22.19
C ALA A 298 -10.68 -17.28 -22.93
N SER A 299 -9.46 -16.95 -23.38
CA SER A 299 -8.59 -17.81 -24.17
C SER A 299 -7.75 -18.80 -23.36
N ASP A 300 -7.75 -18.75 -22.02
CA ASP A 300 -7.02 -19.68 -21.15
C ASP A 300 -7.90 -20.84 -20.62
N ARG A 301 -9.03 -21.13 -21.28
CA ARG A 301 -9.94 -22.25 -20.94
C ARG A 301 -10.19 -23.17 -22.13
N SER A 302 -9.13 -23.82 -22.60
CA SER A 302 -9.13 -25.09 -23.32
C SER A 302 -7.81 -25.74 -22.92
N ASP A 303 -7.75 -26.68 -21.99
CA ASP A 303 -8.13 -28.08 -22.24
C ASP A 303 -8.41 -28.79 -20.92
N GLN A 304 -9.64 -29.30 -20.74
CA GLN A 304 -9.91 -30.55 -20.02
C GLN A 304 -11.39 -30.90 -20.12
N GLU A 305 -11.75 -31.59 -21.20
CA GLU A 305 -12.90 -32.48 -21.23
C GLU A 305 -12.44 -33.87 -21.64
N THR A 306 -12.56 -34.83 -20.74
CA THR A 306 -12.76 -36.25 -21.09
C THR A 306 -13.70 -36.83 -20.05
N LEU A 307 -14.98 -36.90 -20.44
CA LEU A 307 -16.09 -37.46 -19.68
C LEU A 307 -16.33 -38.91 -20.15
N LEU A 308 -16.52 -39.83 -19.20
CA LEU A 308 -17.10 -41.16 -19.42
C LEU A 308 -18.51 -41.22 -18.83
N HIS A 309 -19.47 -41.54 -19.72
CA HIS A 309 -20.74 -42.27 -19.55
C HIS A 309 -21.61 -42.14 -18.28
N ARG A 310 -22.84 -41.65 -18.45
CA ARG A 310 -24.08 -42.49 -18.55
C ARG A 310 -25.34 -41.63 -18.77
N SER A 311 -26.29 -42.16 -19.55
CA SER A 311 -27.65 -41.65 -19.78
C SER A 311 -28.70 -42.69 -19.27
N PRO A 312 -30.03 -42.51 -19.47
CA PRO A 312 -31.07 -42.01 -18.54
C PRO A 312 -32.13 -43.15 -18.25
N PRO A 313 -33.44 -42.99 -17.86
CA PRO A 313 -34.31 -41.80 -17.94
C PRO A 313 -35.49 -41.60 -16.94
N GLN A 314 -36.23 -40.50 -17.21
CA GLN A 314 -37.70 -40.30 -17.21
C GLN A 314 -38.46 -39.64 -16.03
N ASN A 315 -39.13 -38.53 -16.42
CA ASN A 315 -40.47 -38.02 -16.07
C ASN A 315 -40.71 -37.45 -14.66
N ALA A 316 -41.54 -36.43 -14.43
CA ALA A 316 -42.20 -35.38 -15.20
C ALA A 316 -42.92 -34.51 -14.15
N ASN A 317 -42.87 -33.18 -14.25
CA ASN A 317 -44.05 -32.30 -14.16
C ASN A 317 -43.68 -30.81 -14.12
N ALA A 318 -44.54 -30.06 -14.80
CA ALA A 318 -44.38 -28.69 -15.24
C ALA A 318 -44.59 -27.65 -14.13
N ALA A 319 -43.83 -26.55 -14.22
CA ALA A 319 -44.27 -25.23 -13.82
C ALA A 319 -43.65 -24.20 -14.78
N LEU A 320 -44.52 -23.47 -15.48
CA LEU A 320 -44.19 -22.42 -16.44
C LEU A 320 -43.71 -21.17 -15.70
N THR A 321 -42.47 -20.74 -15.95
CA THR A 321 -41.97 -19.40 -15.63
C THR A 321 -41.33 -18.80 -16.88
N PRO A 322 -41.52 -17.50 -17.18
CA PRO A 322 -40.91 -16.89 -18.36
C PRO A 322 -39.42 -16.65 -18.09
N GLU A 323 -38.59 -17.55 -18.61
CA GLU A 323 -37.14 -17.44 -18.58
C GLU A 323 -36.69 -16.52 -19.71
N SER A 324 -36.44 -15.23 -19.41
CA SER A 324 -35.78 -14.33 -20.34
C SER A 324 -34.31 -14.74 -20.44
N THR A 325 -33.98 -15.50 -21.48
CA THR A 325 -32.61 -15.82 -21.86
C THR A 325 -31.93 -14.58 -22.46
N HIS A 326 -31.45 -13.69 -21.58
CA HIS A 326 -30.47 -12.67 -21.97
C HIS A 326 -29.08 -13.32 -21.96
N THR A 327 -28.66 -13.85 -23.11
CA THR A 327 -27.25 -14.12 -23.38
C THR A 327 -26.53 -12.78 -23.49
N SER A 328 -25.87 -12.33 -22.43
CA SER A 328 -25.05 -11.13 -22.46
C SER A 328 -23.72 -11.44 -23.18
N ARG A 329 -23.71 -11.22 -24.50
CA ARG A 329 -22.49 -11.23 -25.31
C ARG A 329 -21.91 -9.81 -25.29
N PHE A 330 -21.09 -9.49 -24.30
CA PHE A 330 -20.35 -8.22 -24.24
C PHE A 330 -18.86 -8.49 -24.46
N GLY A 331 -18.41 -8.25 -25.70
CA GLY A 331 -17.01 -8.02 -26.00
C GLY A 331 -16.58 -6.67 -25.41
N GLY A 332 -15.30 -6.57 -25.03
CA GLY A 332 -14.73 -5.37 -24.43
C GLY A 332 -14.62 -4.21 -25.41
N GLU A 333 -15.68 -3.43 -25.55
CA GLU A 333 -15.66 -2.11 -26.18
C GLU A 333 -15.46 -1.02 -25.12
N SER A 334 -14.43 -0.18 -25.31
CA SER A 334 -14.27 1.06 -24.56
C SER A 334 -15.12 2.14 -25.23
N GLN A 335 -16.08 2.74 -24.51
CA GLN A 335 -16.85 3.89 -24.97
C GLN A 335 -16.24 5.17 -24.39
N THR A 336 -15.90 6.11 -25.26
CA THR A 336 -15.51 7.47 -24.87
C THR A 336 -16.73 8.38 -24.92
N VAL A 337 -17.12 8.96 -23.79
CA VAL A 337 -18.24 9.91 -23.72
C VAL A 337 -17.69 11.34 -23.80
N ILE A 338 -18.03 12.05 -24.87
CA ILE A 338 -17.72 13.48 -25.02
C ILE A 338 -18.92 14.29 -24.52
N GLN A 339 -18.71 15.14 -23.52
CA GLN A 339 -19.75 16.03 -23.00
C GLN A 339 -19.68 17.39 -23.70
N VAL A 340 -20.74 17.75 -24.42
CA VAL A 340 -20.90 19.09 -25.00
C VAL A 340 -21.65 19.98 -24.01
N LEU A 341 -20.98 21.00 -23.47
CA LEU A 341 -21.61 22.00 -22.59
C LEU A 341 -21.93 23.27 -23.40
N PRO A 342 -23.18 23.77 -23.36
CA PRO A 342 -23.52 25.03 -23.98
C PRO A 342 -22.97 26.20 -23.14
N ALA A 343 -21.94 26.88 -23.65
CA ALA A 343 -21.48 28.13 -23.06
C ALA A 343 -22.45 29.27 -23.44
N GLY A 344 -22.87 30.05 -22.45
CA GLY A 344 -23.91 31.07 -22.57
C GLY A 344 -23.87 31.89 -23.87
N GLY A 345 -24.94 31.77 -24.66
CA GLY A 345 -25.27 32.68 -25.77
C GLY A 345 -24.38 32.62 -27.02
N SER A 346 -23.29 31.85 -27.02
CA SER A 346 -22.43 31.65 -28.18
C SER A 346 -22.37 30.16 -28.49
N HIS A 347 -22.91 29.76 -29.64
CA HIS A 347 -22.84 28.40 -30.20
C HIS A 347 -21.41 28.01 -30.63
N ARG A 348 -20.40 28.30 -29.80
CA ARG A 348 -19.05 27.81 -30.00
C ARG A 348 -18.91 26.54 -29.18
N VAL A 349 -18.92 25.41 -29.88
CA VAL A 349 -18.46 24.14 -29.33
C VAL A 349 -16.94 24.27 -29.22
N SER A 350 -16.44 24.69 -28.05
CA SER A 350 -15.02 24.60 -27.79
C SER A 350 -14.72 23.17 -27.37
N VAL A 351 -14.29 22.34 -28.32
CA VAL A 351 -13.47 21.18 -27.98
C VAL A 351 -12.17 21.79 -27.47
N LEU A 352 -11.95 21.70 -26.16
CA LEU A 352 -10.68 22.08 -25.57
C LEU A 352 -9.67 21.06 -26.09
N ALA A 353 -9.04 21.35 -27.22
CA ALA A 353 -7.91 20.60 -27.75
C ALA A 353 -6.81 20.70 -26.70
N LEU A 354 -6.67 19.66 -25.89
CA LEU A 354 -5.52 19.47 -25.03
C LEU A 354 -4.33 19.32 -25.96
N ASN A 355 -3.38 20.24 -25.82
CA ASN A 355 -2.23 20.39 -26.70
C ASN A 355 -1.52 19.04 -26.88
N ASN A 356 -0.97 18.74 -28.06
CA ASN A 356 -0.39 17.42 -28.37
C ASN A 356 0.81 17.01 -27.48
N ASP A 357 1.36 17.94 -26.69
CA ASP A 357 2.38 17.67 -25.65
C ASP A 357 1.78 17.39 -24.25
N GLU A 358 0.48 17.61 -24.11
CA GLU A 358 -0.35 17.32 -22.93
C GLU A 358 -1.42 16.31 -23.36
N SER A 359 -1.03 15.05 -23.51
CA SER A 359 -2.02 13.97 -23.42
C SER A 359 -2.89 14.25 -22.18
N ILE A 360 -4.20 14.00 -22.26
CA ILE A 360 -5.13 14.11 -21.10
C ILE A 360 -4.58 13.29 -19.91
N TRP A 361 -3.66 12.35 -20.20
CA TRP A 361 -2.79 11.64 -19.29
C TRP A 361 -1.32 11.67 -19.75
N GLY A 362 -0.70 12.83 -20.01
CA GLY A 362 0.71 13.00 -20.48
C GLY A 362 1.80 12.42 -19.56
N VAL A 363 1.36 11.60 -18.62
CA VAL A 363 2.07 10.68 -17.77
C VAL A 363 2.57 9.49 -18.60
N LYS A 364 3.79 9.61 -19.14
CA LYS A 364 4.60 8.41 -19.34
C LYS A 364 4.72 7.74 -17.98
N TRP A 365 4.10 6.55 -17.81
CA TRP A 365 4.02 5.75 -16.58
C TRP A 365 5.40 5.24 -16.12
N LYS A 366 6.31 6.15 -15.84
CA LYS A 366 7.66 5.83 -15.37
C LYS A 366 7.71 6.03 -13.87
N ASN A 367 7.29 4.99 -13.16
CA ASN A 367 8.15 4.27 -12.21
C ASN A 367 7.35 3.71 -11.03
N PRO A 368 6.95 2.42 -11.07
CA PRO A 368 6.72 1.67 -9.83
C PRO A 368 7.98 1.64 -8.94
N ASP A 369 9.11 2.12 -9.44
CA ASP A 369 10.39 2.17 -8.74
C ASP A 369 10.42 3.12 -7.55
N GLN A 370 9.53 4.12 -7.47
CA GLN A 370 9.44 4.91 -6.24
C GLN A 370 9.03 4.06 -5.03
N ILE A 371 8.27 2.97 -5.24
CA ILE A 371 7.90 2.04 -4.19
C ILE A 371 9.14 1.27 -3.69
N TRP A 372 10.18 1.10 -4.53
CA TRP A 372 11.45 0.50 -4.07
C TRP A 372 12.16 1.34 -3.02
N LEU A 373 11.95 2.66 -2.98
CA LEU A 373 12.46 3.51 -1.89
C LEU A 373 11.83 3.10 -0.55
N LEU A 374 10.52 2.85 -0.53
CA LEU A 374 9.82 2.38 0.66
C LEU A 374 10.28 0.98 1.09
N VAL A 375 10.45 0.07 0.13
CA VAL A 375 10.99 -1.27 0.39
C VAL A 375 12.41 -1.17 0.96
N ALA A 376 13.31 -0.44 0.30
CA ALA A 376 14.68 -0.26 0.76
C ALA A 376 14.75 0.36 2.16
N ALA A 377 13.97 1.43 2.41
CA ALA A 377 13.88 2.07 3.72
C ALA A 377 13.46 1.08 4.82
N SER A 378 12.37 0.32 4.58
CA SER A 378 11.88 -0.67 5.53
C SER A 378 12.85 -1.84 5.76
N VAL A 379 13.60 -2.25 4.73
CA VAL A 379 14.62 -3.30 4.85
C VAL A 379 15.80 -2.83 5.69
N PHE A 380 16.34 -1.62 5.45
CA PHE A 380 17.40 -1.07 6.29
C PHE A 380 16.94 -0.99 7.75
N HIS A 381 15.75 -0.44 7.98
CA HIS A 381 15.17 -0.31 9.31
C HIS A 381 15.04 -1.65 10.04
N VAL A 382 14.45 -2.69 9.41
CA VAL A 382 14.32 -4.00 10.05
C VAL A 382 15.67 -4.68 10.26
N ILE A 383 16.64 -4.50 9.36
CA ILE A 383 17.98 -5.09 9.50
C ILE A 383 18.65 -4.53 10.76
N GLY A 384 18.60 -3.21 10.95
CA GLY A 384 19.12 -2.58 12.17
C GLY A 384 18.45 -3.11 13.43
N ASN A 385 17.11 -3.15 13.44
CA ASN A 385 16.33 -3.69 14.56
C ASN A 385 16.65 -5.17 14.83
N CYS A 386 16.83 -5.98 13.78
CA CYS A 386 17.23 -7.38 13.92
C CYS A 386 18.63 -7.53 14.52
N ILE A 387 19.61 -6.80 14.00
CA ILE A 387 21.00 -6.89 14.44
C ILE A 387 21.13 -6.48 15.92
N THR A 388 20.54 -5.36 16.35
CA THR A 388 20.57 -4.96 17.77
C THR A 388 19.78 -5.91 18.67
N THR A 389 18.73 -6.55 18.16
CA THR A 389 17.97 -7.54 18.95
C THR A 389 18.74 -8.85 19.11
N ILE A 390 19.49 -9.27 18.10
CA ILE A 390 20.28 -10.50 18.15
C ILE A 390 21.56 -10.31 18.99
N TYR A 391 22.22 -9.17 18.85
CA TYR A 391 23.52 -8.88 19.49
C TYR A 391 23.39 -7.70 20.45
N ILE A 392 22.52 -7.83 21.47
CA ILE A 392 22.13 -6.73 22.36
C ILE A 392 23.29 -6.13 23.18
N THR A 393 24.36 -6.91 23.42
CA THR A 393 25.55 -6.49 24.17
C THR A 393 26.72 -6.07 23.27
N ASN A 394 26.52 -5.97 21.95
CA ASN A 394 27.59 -5.66 21.00
C ASN A 394 27.55 -4.20 20.53
N LEU A 395 28.65 -3.47 20.72
CA LEU A 395 28.80 -2.06 20.30
C LEU A 395 28.57 -1.86 18.79
N TYR A 396 29.09 -2.76 17.95
CA TYR A 396 28.93 -2.67 16.49
C TYR A 396 27.49 -2.94 16.05
N ALA A 397 26.76 -3.79 16.76
CA ALA A 397 25.34 -4.00 16.52
C ALA A 397 24.53 -2.74 16.78
N MET A 398 24.85 -2.00 17.84
CA MET A 398 24.27 -0.68 18.10
C MET A 398 24.67 0.36 17.07
N ALA A 399 25.92 0.38 16.63
CA ALA A 399 26.35 1.25 15.54
C ALA A 399 25.56 0.96 14.24
N ALA A 400 25.41 -0.32 13.88
CA ALA A 400 24.64 -0.76 12.73
C ALA A 400 23.16 -0.34 12.84
N PHE A 401 22.55 -0.46 14.02
CA PHE A 401 21.20 0.04 14.29
C PHE A 401 21.09 1.54 14.02
N HIS A 402 21.97 2.37 14.59
CA HIS A 402 21.94 3.82 14.36
C HIS A 402 22.18 4.21 12.89
N ILE A 403 23.12 3.56 12.22
CA ILE A 403 23.38 3.75 10.78
C ILE A 403 22.14 3.40 9.97
N SER A 404 21.46 2.29 10.30
CA SER A 404 20.26 1.88 9.58
C SER A 404 19.14 2.91 9.68
N TYR A 405 18.97 3.58 10.83
CA TYR A 405 18.03 4.68 11.00
C TYR A 405 18.49 5.90 10.18
N GLY A 406 19.80 6.15 10.16
CA GLY A 406 20.43 7.17 9.32
C GLY A 406 20.19 6.97 7.81
N LEU A 407 19.90 5.74 7.36
CA LEU A 407 19.58 5.44 5.95
C LEU A 407 18.07 5.37 5.71
N ALA A 408 17.32 4.68 6.57
CA ALA A 408 15.91 4.41 6.37
C ALA A 408 15.06 5.69 6.34
N PHE A 409 15.24 6.59 7.31
CA PHE A 409 14.39 7.78 7.42
C PHE A 409 14.64 8.81 6.32
N PRO A 410 15.90 9.07 5.89
CA PRO A 410 16.13 9.86 4.67
C PRO A 410 15.52 9.25 3.41
N LEU A 411 15.51 7.91 3.26
CA LEU A 411 14.84 7.25 2.13
C LEU A 411 13.31 7.44 2.17
N TYR A 412 12.68 7.35 3.34
CA TYR A 412 11.26 7.69 3.50
C TYR A 412 10.98 9.16 3.17
N ALA A 413 11.80 10.09 3.64
CA ALA A 413 11.68 11.51 3.33
C ALA A 413 11.89 11.80 1.83
N TYR A 414 12.82 11.09 1.19
CA TYR A 414 13.05 11.19 -0.24
C TYR A 414 11.88 10.63 -1.04
N TYR A 415 11.26 9.53 -0.61
CA TYR A 415 10.00 9.05 -1.18
C TYR A 415 8.92 10.13 -1.12
N LEU A 416 8.72 10.79 0.03
CA LEU A 416 7.75 11.88 0.17
C LEU A 416 8.05 13.06 -0.76
N TYR A 417 9.33 13.39 -0.93
CA TYR A 417 9.74 14.43 -1.86
C TYR A 417 9.39 14.06 -3.29
N VAL A 418 9.78 12.86 -3.74
CA VAL A 418 9.48 12.36 -5.09
C VAL A 418 7.97 12.30 -5.32
N ASP A 419 7.19 11.75 -4.39
CA ASP A 419 5.75 11.60 -4.55
C ASP A 419 5.01 12.94 -4.61
N ASN A 420 5.38 13.91 -3.77
CA ASN A 420 4.71 15.21 -3.73
C ASN A 420 5.19 16.18 -4.82
N HIS A 421 6.43 16.05 -5.33
CA HIS A 421 7.05 16.99 -6.26
C HIS A 421 7.31 16.42 -7.65
N ALA A 422 7.00 15.15 -7.90
CA ALA A 422 7.00 14.62 -9.26
C ALA A 422 6.04 15.46 -10.12
N LEU A 423 6.54 15.94 -11.26
CA LEU A 423 5.76 16.71 -12.23
C LEU A 423 4.62 15.90 -12.88
N ARG A 424 4.47 14.62 -12.53
CA ARG A 424 3.56 13.67 -13.16
C ARG A 424 2.85 12.84 -12.10
N GLN A 425 1.54 12.71 -12.26
CA GLN A 425 0.73 11.84 -11.41
C GLN A 425 1.15 10.39 -11.64
N SER A 426 1.62 9.71 -10.60
CA SER A 426 1.78 8.26 -10.64
C SER A 426 0.50 7.59 -10.13
N LYS A 427 0.24 6.35 -10.55
CA LYS A 427 -0.79 5.52 -9.91
C LYS A 427 -0.12 4.34 -9.21
N ILE A 428 -0.45 4.19 -7.94
CA ILE A 428 -0.05 3.04 -7.13
C ILE A 428 -1.28 2.15 -6.98
N TYR A 429 -1.17 0.91 -7.44
CA TYR A 429 -2.27 -0.04 -7.34
C TYR A 429 -2.14 -0.84 -6.05
N MET A 430 -3.18 -0.76 -5.22
CA MET A 430 -3.20 -1.44 -3.94
C MET A 430 -3.42 -2.94 -4.12
N PRO A 431 -2.71 -3.79 -3.36
CA PRO A 431 -2.85 -5.23 -3.50
C PRO A 431 -4.25 -5.66 -3.08
N LYS A 432 -4.81 -6.66 -3.76
CA LYS A 432 -6.12 -7.22 -3.37
C LYS A 432 -6.04 -7.79 -1.95
N PHE A 433 -6.83 -7.23 -1.05
CA PHE A 433 -6.92 -7.66 0.34
C PHE A 433 -8.00 -8.74 0.49
N SER A 434 -7.58 -9.98 0.69
CA SER A 434 -8.48 -11.04 1.19
C SER A 434 -8.16 -11.31 2.66
N LYS A 435 -9.18 -11.67 3.45
CA LYS A 435 -9.00 -11.98 4.88
C LYS A 435 -7.89 -13.01 5.10
N ILE A 436 -7.84 -14.03 4.25
CA ILE A 436 -6.86 -15.12 4.34
C ILE A 436 -5.46 -14.64 3.99
N LYS A 437 -5.29 -13.82 2.94
CA LYS A 437 -4.00 -13.21 2.62
C LYS A 437 -3.48 -12.34 3.76
N ASN A 438 -4.33 -11.45 4.29
CA ASN A 438 -3.94 -10.56 5.38
C ASN A 438 -3.54 -11.36 6.64
N PHE A 439 -4.26 -12.43 6.94
CA PHE A 439 -3.88 -13.36 8.00
C PHE A 439 -2.53 -14.04 7.74
N THR A 440 -2.29 -14.54 6.51
CA THR A 440 -0.98 -15.12 6.15
C THR A 440 0.16 -14.12 6.37
N TYR A 441 -0.02 -12.86 5.99
CA TYR A 441 1.03 -11.85 6.15
C TYR A 441 1.25 -11.47 7.60
N LEU A 442 0.19 -11.40 8.40
CA LEU A 442 0.32 -11.25 9.85
C LEU A 442 1.19 -12.38 10.44
N CYS A 443 0.93 -13.63 10.05
CA CYS A 443 1.76 -14.77 10.50
C CYS A 443 3.21 -14.65 10.02
N VAL A 444 3.46 -14.23 8.77
CA VAL A 444 4.83 -14.06 8.25
C VAL A 444 5.58 -12.97 9.04
N SER A 445 4.93 -11.85 9.33
CA SER A 445 5.51 -10.79 10.18
C SER A 445 5.83 -11.29 11.58
N MET A 446 4.90 -12.03 12.19
CA MET A 446 5.11 -12.64 13.50
C MET A 446 6.23 -13.69 13.50
N ILE A 447 6.37 -14.49 12.43
CA ILE A 447 7.50 -15.42 12.27
C ILE A 447 8.82 -14.65 12.26
N GLY A 448 8.93 -13.58 11.46
CA GLY A 448 10.15 -12.77 11.39
C GLY A 448 10.54 -12.22 12.77
N ALA A 449 9.61 -11.56 13.46
CA ALA A 449 9.84 -11.02 14.79
C ALA A 449 10.23 -12.09 15.82
N THR A 450 9.49 -13.21 15.83
CA THR A 450 9.72 -14.31 16.78
C THR A 450 11.07 -15.00 16.52
N ALA A 451 11.47 -15.13 15.26
CA ALA A 451 12.75 -15.73 14.87
C ALA A 451 13.91 -14.86 15.33
N THR A 452 13.81 -13.55 15.12
CA THR A 452 14.81 -12.57 15.58
C THR A 452 14.97 -12.59 17.10
N VAL A 453 13.87 -12.56 17.85
CA VAL A 453 13.91 -12.66 19.33
C VAL A 453 14.51 -13.99 19.77
N ARG A 454 14.14 -15.09 19.12
CA ARG A 454 14.68 -16.42 19.46
C ARG A 454 16.19 -16.50 19.22
N ALA A 455 16.66 -15.94 18.11
CA ALA A 455 18.07 -15.85 17.78
C ALA A 455 18.84 -14.99 18.81
N GLY A 456 18.28 -13.85 19.25
CA GLY A 456 18.89 -13.03 20.30
C GLY A 456 19.01 -13.76 21.64
N LEU A 457 17.96 -14.48 22.05
CA LEU A 457 18.02 -15.31 23.26
C LEU A 457 19.08 -16.41 23.12
N PHE A 458 19.18 -17.05 21.95
CA PHE A 458 20.17 -18.08 21.69
C PHE A 458 21.61 -17.53 21.78
N VAL A 459 21.90 -16.39 21.14
CA VAL A 459 23.21 -15.72 21.21
C VAL A 459 23.53 -15.33 22.65
N SER A 460 22.56 -14.78 23.38
CA SER A 460 22.75 -14.43 24.80
C SER A 460 23.10 -15.65 25.66
N THR A 461 22.51 -16.82 25.40
CA THR A 461 22.83 -18.05 26.14
C THR A 461 24.21 -18.63 25.80
N LEU A 462 24.72 -18.40 24.58
CA LEU A 462 26.06 -18.85 24.22
C LEU A 462 27.12 -18.04 24.97
N ASN A 463 26.95 -16.71 25.01
CA ASN A 463 27.91 -15.83 25.67
C ASN A 463 27.96 -16.05 27.19
N ALA A 464 26.81 -16.36 27.81
CA ALA A 464 26.75 -16.66 29.25
C ALA A 464 27.50 -17.94 29.65
N GLY A 465 27.86 -18.81 28.70
CA GLY A 465 28.66 -20.01 28.97
C GLY A 465 30.17 -19.80 28.90
N GLU A 466 30.63 -18.62 28.47
CA GLU A 466 32.06 -18.28 28.34
C GLU A 466 32.61 -17.52 29.56
N GLU A 467 31.74 -16.96 30.41
CA GLU A 467 32.07 -16.35 31.72
C GLU A 467 32.14 -17.41 32.83
#